data_AF-A0A3D0Y2S0-F1
#
_entry.id   AF-A0A3D0Y2S0-F1
#
_cell.length_a   1.000
_cell.length_b   1.000
_cell.length_c   1.000
_cell.angle_alpha   90.00
_cell.angle_beta   90.00
_cell.angle_gamma   90.00
#
_symmetry.space_group_name_H-M   'P 1'
#
loop_
_entity.id
_entity.type
_entity.pdbx_description
1 polymer ?
#
loop_
_entity_poly.entity_id
_entity_poly.type
_entity_poly.pdbx_seq_one_letter_code
_entity_poly.pdbx_strand_id
1 'polypeptide(L)' 'SKKDFKNKIHICKKEINETKYWLQLIEKTNPEKKETIKPLKDETQELTLIFSKIAGTMSKSQVE' A
#
# COMPACT_ATOMS: atom_id res chain seq x y z
N SER A 1 -16.64 -13.64 -1.93
CA SER A 1 -16.42 -14.22 -3.29
C SER A 1 -15.10 -13.71 -3.86
N LYS A 2 -14.56 -14.29 -4.94
CA LYS A 2 -13.30 -13.81 -5.59
C LYS A 2 -13.38 -12.32 -5.96
N LYS A 3 -14.54 -11.85 -6.43
CA LYS A 3 -14.79 -10.44 -6.77
C LYS A 3 -14.71 -9.51 -5.57
N ASP A 4 -15.34 -9.90 -4.46
CA ASP A 4 -15.29 -9.12 -3.21
C ASP A 4 -13.87 -9.03 -2.64
N PHE A 5 -13.14 -10.16 -2.64
CA PHE A 5 -11.73 -10.15 -2.23
C PHE A 5 -10.90 -9.20 -3.11
N LYS A 6 -11.08 -9.23 -4.43
CA LYS A 6 -10.41 -8.28 -5.34
C LYS A 6 -10.73 -6.83 -4.96
N ASN A 7 -11.99 -6.50 -4.71
CA ASN A 7 -12.38 -5.14 -4.30
C ASN A 7 -11.70 -4.71 -3.00
N LYS A 8 -11.66 -5.58 -1.99
CA LYS A 8 -10.97 -5.31 -0.72
C LYS A 8 -9.47 -5.06 -0.91
N ILE A 9 -8.80 -5.82 -1.78
CA ILE A 9 -7.39 -5.57 -2.13
C ILE A 9 -7.19 -4.18 -2.77
N HIS A 10 -8.12 -3.73 -3.61
CA HIS A 10 -8.05 -2.38 -4.20
C HIS A 10 -8.29 -1.29 -3.15
N ILE A 11 -9.16 -1.54 -2.16
CA ILE A 11 -9.35 -0.63 -1.02
C ILE A 11 -8.03 -0.53 -0.23
N CYS A 12 -7.42 -1.65 0.16
CA CYS A 12 -6.13 -1.65 0.86
C CYS A 12 -5.06 -0.82 0.13
N LYS A 13 -4.97 -0.93 -1.21
CA LYS A 13 -4.04 -0.13 -2.00
C LYS A 13 -4.33 1.38 -1.93
N LYS A 14 -5.60 1.79 -1.87
CA LYS A 14 -5.97 3.20 -1.69
C LYS A 14 -5.55 3.71 -0.32
N GLU A 15 -5.86 2.95 0.73
CA GLU A 15 -5.48 3.28 2.11
C GLU A 15 -3.96 3.41 2.29
N ILE A 16 -3.18 2.51 1.66
CA ILE A 16 -1.71 2.57 1.70
C ILE A 16 -1.17 3.82 1.00
N ASN A 17 -1.74 4.20 -0.15
CA ASN A 17 -1.33 5.42 -0.85
C ASN A 17 -1.61 6.67 0.00
N GLU A 18 -2.76 6.72 0.67
CA GLU A 18 -3.09 7.81 1.58
C GLU A 18 -2.16 7.83 2.80
N THR A 19 -1.89 6.67 3.41
CA THR A 19 -0.92 6.53 4.51
C THR A 19 0.46 7.01 4.10
N LYS A 20 0.94 6.62 2.91
CA LYS A 20 2.22 7.06 2.37
C LYS A 20 2.29 8.57 2.19
N TYR A 21 1.22 9.20 1.71
CA TYR A 21 1.13 10.66 1.60
C TYR A 21 1.24 11.33 2.99
N TRP A 22 0.51 10.84 3.99
CA TRP A 22 0.58 11.38 5.34
C TRP A 22 1.96 11.20 5.97
N LEU A 23 2.59 10.03 5.81
CA LEU A 23 3.97 9.81 6.29
C LEU A 23 4.97 10.78 5.65
N GLN A 24 4.83 11.05 4.34
CA GLN A 24 5.67 12.04 3.65
C GLN A 24 5.42 13.46 4.15
N LEU A 25 4.18 13.83 4.45
CA LEU A 25 3.86 15.14 5.00
C LEU A 25 4.47 15.30 6.40
N ILE A 26 4.29 14.31 7.28
CA ILE A 26 4.83 14.31 8.63
C ILE A 26 6.36 14.36 8.60
N GLU A 27 7.02 13.58 7.74
CA GLU A 27 8.48 13.60 7.61
C GLU A 27 9.00 15.00 7.20
N LYS A 28 8.26 15.69 6.33
CA LYS A 28 8.62 17.06 5.90
C LYS A 28 8.41 18.09 7.00
N THR A 29 7.34 17.98 7.79
CA THR A 29 7.03 18.92 8.87
C THR A 29 7.81 18.64 10.15
N ASN A 30 8.31 17.41 10.32
CA ASN A 30 8.99 16.94 11.52
C ASN A 30 10.29 16.19 11.14
N PRO A 31 11.34 16.90 10.69
CA PRO A 31 12.62 16.29 10.32
C PRO A 31 13.26 15.45 11.44
N GLU A 32 13.00 15.79 12.70
CA GLU A 32 13.48 15.07 13.88
C GLU A 32 12.89 13.65 14.01
N LYS A 33 11.74 13.39 13.37
CA LYS A 33 11.06 12.08 13.38
C LYS A 33 11.45 11.18 12.21
N LYS A 34 12.38 11.62 11.36
CA LYS A 34 12.75 10.91 10.12
C LYS A 34 13.13 9.44 10.37
N GLU A 35 13.93 9.16 11.40
CA GLU A 35 14.37 7.79 11.70
C GLU A 35 13.20 6.91 12.18
N THR A 36 12.18 7.47 12.82
CA THR A 36 10.96 6.75 13.20
C THR A 36 10.02 6.53 12.00
N ILE A 37 9.97 7.48 11.06
CA ILE A 37 9.07 7.43 9.91
C ILE A 37 9.62 6.52 8.80
N LYS A 38 10.95 6.43 8.66
CA LYS A 38 11.61 5.60 7.66
C LYS A 38 11.11 4.14 7.63
N PRO A 39 11.10 3.37 8.73
CA PRO A 39 10.59 2.00 8.70
C PRO A 39 9.12 1.91 8.30
N LEU A 40 8.29 2.90 8.67
CA LEU A 40 6.88 2.95 8.26
C LEU A 40 6.74 3.18 6.76
N LYS A 41 7.57 4.05 6.18
CA LYS A 41 7.60 4.26 4.72
C LYS A 41 8.03 2.99 3.98
N ASP A 42 9.04 2.30 4.50
CA ASP A 42 9.51 1.04 3.92
C ASP A 42 8.40 -0.02 3.96
N GLU A 43 7.72 -0.18 5.10
CA GLU A 43 6.56 -1.08 5.24
C GLU A 43 5.42 -0.73 4.28
N THR A 44 5.06 0.55 4.12
CA THR A 44 4.01 0.95 3.14
C THR A 44 4.40 0.58 1.71
N GLN A 45 5.68 0.65 1.37
CA GLN A 45 6.18 0.27 0.05
C GLN A 45 6.12 -1.25 -0.15
N GLU A 46 6.51 -2.04 0.86
CA GLU A 46 6.42 -3.50 0.84
C GLU A 46 4.96 -3.96 0.69
N LEU A 47 4.04 -3.41 1.49
CA LEU A 47 2.61 -3.69 1.39
C LEU A 47 2.07 -3.33 0.00
N THR A 48 2.48 -2.20 -0.58
CA THR A 48 2.09 -1.80 -1.95
C THR A 48 2.48 -2.87 -2.98
N LEU A 49 3.69 -3.43 -2.87
CA LEU A 49 4.19 -4.46 -3.76
C LEU A 49 3.41 -5.77 -3.59
N ILE A 50 3.19 -6.21 -2.35
CA ILE A 50 2.42 -7.41 -2.02
C ILE A 50 1.01 -7.32 -2.60
N PHE A 51 0.28 -6.24 -2.30
CA PHE A 51 -1.10 -6.08 -2.79
C PHE A 51 -1.18 -5.89 -4.30
N SER A 52 -0.18 -5.27 -4.93
CA SER A 52 -0.10 -5.18 -6.39
C SER A 52 0.12 -6.54 -7.04
N LYS A 53 0.97 -7.39 -6.43
CA LYS A 53 1.16 -8.78 -6.90
C LYS A 53 -0.11 -9.60 -6.76
N ILE A 54 -0.81 -9.49 -5.62
CA ILE A 54 -2.10 -10.17 -5.39
C ILE A 54 -3.12 -9.72 -6.46
N ALA A 55 -3.32 -8.41 -6.62
CA ALA A 55 -4.27 -7.86 -7.59
C ALA A 55 -3.97 -8.32 -9.03
N GLY A 56 -2.68 -8.30 -9.43
CA GLY A 56 -2.24 -8.74 -10.75
C GLY A 56 -2.37 -10.25 -10.99
N THR A 57 -2.19 -11.07 -9.94
CA THR A 57 -2.38 -12.53 -10.04
C THR A 57 -3.86 -12.84 -10.20
N MET A 58 -4.73 -12.16 -9.46
CA MET A 58 -6.18 -12.34 -9.55
C MET A 58 -6.78 -11.92 -10.90
N SER A 59 -6.18 -10.95 -11.61
CA SER A 59 -6.62 -10.59 -12.96
C SER A 59 -6.22 -11.61 -14.02
N LYS A 60 -5.13 -12.36 -13.81
CA LYS A 60 -4.68 -13.40 -14.74
C LYS A 60 -5.57 -14.65 -14.67
N SER A 61 -6.03 -15.02 -13.48
CA SER A 61 -6.93 -16.18 -13.26
C SER A 61 -8.38 -16.00 -13.77
N GLN A 62 -8.66 -14.97 -14.56
CA GLN A 62 -9.96 -14.73 -15.23
C GLN A 62 -9.86 -14.80 -16.75
N VAL A 63 -8.64 -14.97 -17.30
CA VAL A 63 -8.36 -14.98 -18.75
C VAL A 63 -7.98 -16.39 -19.24
N GLU A 64 -7.89 -17.36 -18.33
CA GLU A 64 -7.85 -18.80 -18.59
C GLU A 64 -9.18 -19.41 -18.14
#